data_AF-A0A6G6W3V8-F1
#
_entry.id   AF-A0A6G6W3V8-F1
#
_cell.length_a   1.000
_cell.length_b   1.000
_cell.length_c   1.000
_cell.angle_alpha   90.00
_cell.angle_beta   90.00
_cell.angle_gamma   90.00
#
_symmetry.space_group_name_H-M   'P 1'
#
loop_
_entity.id
_entity.type
_entity.pdbx_description
1 polymer ?
#
loop_
_entity_poly.entity_id
_entity_poly.type
_entity_poly.pdbx_seq_one_letter_code
_entity_poly.pdbx_strand_id
1 'polypeptide(L)'
;MSGSWTGSGGFGGFDPRSSGGKSGMGIFDMLDQLKEEFEKKVGAATSGTRMNKGDVRAAVLALLAEQPMHGYQIIQQIEERSNGAWKPSAGSVYPTLQLLADEGLIKAEESGGRKTYSLTEAGRAEAEEAGGRAPWESQGMKGGGGSKTALGKAGMELAQAAAQVGRSGSAEQVKQAVDVLEDARRKLYSILAQD
;
A
#
# COMPACT_ATOMS: atom_id res chain seq x y z
N MET A 1 -50.17 25.12 70.08
CA MET A 1 -51.15 24.10 69.64
C MET A 1 -50.36 22.95 69.05
N SER A 2 -50.52 21.77 69.66
CA SER A 2 -50.30 20.38 69.17
C SER A 2 -49.49 20.19 67.87
N GLY A 3 -48.50 19.30 67.79
CA GLY A 3 -48.08 18.20 68.65
C GLY A 3 -47.00 17.39 67.92
N SER A 4 -46.18 16.70 68.70
CA SER A 4 -45.04 15.89 68.29
C SER A 4 -45.42 14.46 67.88
N TRP A 5 -44.48 13.82 67.16
CA TRP A 5 -43.90 12.48 67.42
C TRP A 5 -43.98 11.43 66.27
N THR A 6 -42.77 11.05 65.80
CA THR A 6 -42.20 9.74 65.43
C THR A 6 -42.96 8.69 64.60
N GLY A 7 -42.20 7.95 63.79
CA GLY A 7 -42.47 6.51 63.59
C GLY A 7 -41.98 5.94 62.27
N SER A 8 -40.87 5.22 62.34
CA SER A 8 -40.29 4.27 61.39
C SER A 8 -41.25 3.29 60.70
N GLY A 9 -40.94 2.94 59.44
CA GLY A 9 -41.06 1.55 58.95
C GLY A 9 -41.95 1.31 57.72
N GLY A 10 -41.31 0.97 56.59
CA GLY A 10 -41.70 -0.20 55.79
C GLY A 10 -42.51 0.01 54.49
N PHE A 11 -42.06 -0.73 53.47
CA PHE A 11 -42.78 -1.26 52.30
C PHE A 11 -42.81 -0.44 50.99
N GLY A 12 -41.81 -0.74 50.14
CA GLY A 12 -42.07 -1.50 48.93
C GLY A 12 -42.80 -0.79 47.79
N GLY A 13 -42.08 0.05 47.05
CA GLY A 13 -42.44 0.46 45.69
C GLY A 13 -41.40 -0.07 44.71
N PHE A 14 -41.71 -1.19 44.05
CA PHE A 14 -40.95 -1.74 42.93
C PHE A 14 -41.05 -0.77 41.74
N ASP A 15 -39.92 -0.13 41.41
CA ASP A 15 -39.79 0.73 40.23
C ASP A 15 -39.16 -0.11 39.08
N PRO A 16 -39.90 -0.44 38.00
CA PRO A 16 -39.42 -1.37 36.98
C PRO A 16 -38.44 -0.75 35.97
N ARG A 17 -37.72 0.31 36.34
CA ARG A 17 -36.74 0.96 35.45
C ARG A 17 -35.28 0.84 35.88
N SER A 18 -34.97 -0.01 36.86
CA SER A 18 -33.59 -0.37 37.19
C SER A 18 -33.28 -1.80 36.77
N SER A 19 -32.99 -2.00 35.49
CA SER A 19 -32.20 -3.14 35.02
C SER A 19 -31.74 -2.90 33.59
N GLY A 20 -30.43 -2.98 33.35
CA GLY A 20 -29.92 -3.15 31.99
C GLY A 20 -28.59 -2.47 31.72
N GLY A 21 -27.51 -3.12 32.16
CA GLY A 21 -26.30 -3.25 31.33
C GLY A 21 -25.50 -1.98 31.04
N LYS A 22 -24.42 -1.80 31.80
CA LYS A 22 -23.17 -1.31 31.22
C LYS A 22 -22.78 -2.21 30.04
N SER A 23 -23.04 -1.80 28.81
CA SER A 23 -22.42 -2.41 27.63
C SER A 23 -22.77 -1.61 26.38
N GLY A 24 -21.78 -1.03 25.72
CA GLY A 24 -21.98 -0.44 24.42
C GLY A 24 -20.92 0.57 24.02
N MET A 25 -19.63 0.25 24.15
CA MET A 25 -18.75 0.63 23.05
C MET A 25 -19.29 -0.18 21.88
N GLY A 26 -20.06 0.47 21.01
CA GLY A 26 -20.90 -0.22 20.06
C GLY A 26 -20.04 -1.17 19.24
N ILE A 27 -20.53 -2.37 18.97
CA ILE A 27 -19.89 -3.28 18.01
C ILE A 27 -19.63 -2.51 16.70
N PHE A 28 -20.49 -1.53 16.37
CA PHE A 28 -20.31 -0.55 15.31
C PHE A 28 -19.08 0.37 15.48
N ASP A 29 -18.88 1.00 16.64
CA ASP A 29 -17.69 1.84 16.88
C ASP A 29 -16.38 1.03 16.84
N MET A 30 -16.44 -0.22 17.31
CA MET A 30 -15.30 -1.14 17.25
C MET A 30 -15.00 -1.58 15.81
N LEU A 31 -16.03 -1.77 14.98
CA LEU A 31 -15.88 -2.06 13.56
C LEU A 31 -15.34 -0.85 12.78
N ASP A 32 -15.76 0.36 13.11
CA ASP A 32 -15.24 1.59 12.47
C ASP A 32 -13.77 1.84 12.85
N GLN A 33 -13.37 1.62 14.11
CA GLN A 33 -11.96 1.66 14.50
C GLN A 33 -11.11 0.59 13.82
N LEU A 34 -11.63 -0.65 13.71
CA LEU A 34 -10.97 -1.73 12.96
C LEU A 34 -10.85 -1.40 11.48
N LYS A 35 -11.86 -0.74 10.90
CA LYS A 35 -11.85 -0.28 9.51
C LYS A 35 -10.85 0.84 9.29
N GLU A 36 -10.77 1.84 10.17
CA GLU A 36 -9.76 2.89 10.09
C GLU A 36 -8.35 2.35 10.29
N GLU A 37 -8.15 1.41 11.22
CA GLU A 37 -6.86 0.72 11.38
C GLU A 37 -6.48 -0.10 10.15
N PHE A 38 -7.46 -0.78 9.55
CA PHE A 38 -7.27 -1.55 8.32
C PHE A 38 -6.99 -0.62 7.14
N GLU A 39 -7.71 0.48 6.96
CA GLU A 39 -7.45 1.49 5.92
C GLU A 39 -6.08 2.15 6.12
N LYS A 40 -5.63 2.36 7.36
CA LYS A 40 -4.30 2.89 7.67
C LYS A 40 -3.19 1.86 7.43
N LYS A 41 -3.42 0.58 7.76
CA LYS A 41 -2.46 -0.52 7.53
C LYS A 41 -2.41 -0.94 6.06
N VAL A 42 -3.54 -0.99 5.37
CA VAL A 42 -3.65 -1.23 3.92
C VAL A 42 -3.14 -0.02 3.15
N GLY A 43 -3.47 1.21 3.58
CA GLY A 43 -2.92 2.45 3.03
C GLY A 43 -1.40 2.52 3.18
N ALA A 44 -0.84 2.09 4.32
CA ALA A 44 0.60 1.95 4.51
C ALA A 44 1.22 0.80 3.70
N ALA A 45 0.49 -0.29 3.47
CA ALA A 45 0.93 -1.43 2.65
C ALA A 45 0.78 -1.19 1.13
N THR A 46 -0.08 -0.25 0.72
CA THR A 46 -0.32 0.16 -0.69
C THR A 46 0.33 1.49 -1.03
N SER A 47 0.80 2.26 -0.04
CA SER A 47 1.68 3.40 -0.26
C SER A 47 3.05 2.84 -0.67
N GLY A 48 3.22 2.64 -1.98
CA GLY A 48 4.50 2.34 -2.59
C GLY A 48 5.55 3.25 -1.97
N THR A 49 6.59 2.65 -1.39
CA THR A 49 7.59 3.37 -0.61
C THR A 49 8.09 4.54 -1.45
N ARG A 50 7.88 5.76 -0.96
CA ARG A 50 8.28 6.98 -1.68
C ARG A 50 9.81 7.00 -1.74
N MET A 51 10.37 6.45 -2.82
CA MET A 51 11.82 6.35 -3.03
C MET A 51 12.44 7.74 -3.11
N ASN A 52 13.62 7.88 -2.50
CA ASN A 52 14.36 9.13 -2.45
C ASN A 52 15.25 9.28 -3.71
N LYS A 53 15.87 10.44 -3.87
CA LYS A 53 16.75 10.73 -5.02
C LYS A 53 17.96 9.78 -5.10
N GLY A 54 18.46 9.29 -3.97
CA GLY A 54 19.55 8.31 -3.90
C GLY A 54 19.17 6.97 -4.52
N ASP A 55 17.93 6.51 -4.29
CA ASP A 55 17.43 5.28 -4.88
C ASP A 55 17.36 5.40 -6.42
N VAL A 56 16.90 6.54 -6.95
CA VAL A 56 16.87 6.80 -8.40
C VAL A 56 18.30 6.77 -8.99
N ARG A 57 19.27 7.37 -8.31
CA ARG A 57 20.67 7.38 -8.76
C ARG A 57 21.24 5.96 -8.87
N ALA A 58 21.11 5.17 -7.81
CA ALA A 58 21.60 3.79 -7.77
C ALA A 58 20.93 2.92 -8.85
N ALA A 59 19.62 3.08 -9.04
CA ALA A 59 18.87 2.42 -10.10
C ALA A 59 19.38 2.74 -11.52
N VAL A 60 19.64 4.02 -11.79
CA VAL A 60 20.15 4.46 -13.10
C VAL A 60 21.53 3.85 -13.37
N LEU A 61 22.44 3.92 -12.39
CA LEU A 61 23.80 3.38 -12.53
C LEU A 61 23.76 1.85 -12.75
N ALA A 62 22.94 1.13 -12.00
CA ALA A 62 22.79 -0.32 -12.16
C ALA A 62 22.29 -0.71 -13.56
N LEU A 63 21.28 -0.02 -14.10
CA LEU A 63 20.79 -0.32 -15.46
C LEU A 63 21.80 0.02 -16.54
N LEU A 64 22.48 1.16 -16.41
CA LEU A 64 23.47 1.60 -17.40
C LEU A 64 24.76 0.78 -17.36
N ALA A 65 25.03 0.08 -16.26
CA ALA A 65 26.11 -0.90 -16.17
C ALA A 65 25.85 -2.12 -17.07
N GLU A 66 24.59 -2.46 -17.33
CA GLU A 66 24.24 -3.57 -18.20
C GLU A 66 24.29 -3.18 -19.68
N GLN A 67 23.69 -2.03 -20.03
CA GLN A 67 23.68 -1.54 -21.40
C GLN A 67 23.29 -0.05 -21.49
N PRO A 68 23.66 0.65 -22.58
CA PRO A 68 23.16 1.98 -22.87
C PRO A 68 21.63 2.01 -23.02
N MET A 69 20.97 3.02 -22.45
CA MET A 69 19.50 3.13 -22.46
C MET A 69 19.00 4.56 -22.66
N HIS A 70 17.78 4.69 -23.17
CA HIS A 70 17.05 5.95 -23.16
C HIS A 70 16.42 6.24 -21.79
N GLY A 71 16.22 7.52 -21.45
CA GLY A 71 15.63 7.92 -20.17
C GLY A 71 14.26 7.30 -19.87
N TYR A 72 13.42 7.11 -20.89
CA TYR A 72 12.13 6.44 -20.72
C TYR A 72 12.27 4.92 -20.52
N GLN A 73 13.22 4.28 -21.20
CA GLN A 73 13.53 2.86 -21.00
C GLN A 73 14.00 2.60 -19.58
N ILE A 74 14.80 3.51 -19.01
CA ILE A 74 15.21 3.45 -17.60
C ILE A 74 13.99 3.41 -16.67
N ILE A 75 13.01 4.31 -16.86
CA ILE A 75 11.77 4.33 -16.06
C ILE A 75 11.03 2.98 -16.17
N GLN A 76 10.89 2.45 -17.38
CA GLN A 76 10.20 1.17 -17.61
C GLN A 76 10.94 -0.01 -16.98
N GLN A 77 12.26 -0.07 -17.11
CA GLN A 77 13.08 -1.13 -16.53
C GLN A 77 13.04 -1.13 -15.00
N ILE A 78 12.99 0.05 -14.37
CA ILE A 78 12.84 0.16 -12.91
C ILE A 78 11.47 -0.37 -12.46
N GLU A 79 10.39 -0.02 -13.17
CA GLU A 79 9.04 -0.54 -12.90
C GLU A 79 8.97 -2.06 -13.09
N GLU A 80 9.53 -2.57 -14.17
CA GLU A 80 9.54 -4.00 -14.48
C GLU A 80 10.30 -4.80 -13.42
N ARG A 81 11.53 -4.38 -13.08
CA ARG A 81 12.37 -5.10 -12.11
C ARG A 81 11.89 -5.00 -10.67
N SER A 82 11.14 -3.95 -10.36
CA SER A 82 10.43 -3.83 -9.09
C SER A 82 9.08 -4.56 -9.07
N ASN A 83 8.69 -5.27 -10.13
CA ASN A 83 7.37 -5.89 -10.29
C ASN A 83 6.22 -4.89 -10.05
N GLY A 84 6.40 -3.64 -10.49
CA GLY A 84 5.45 -2.56 -10.30
C GLY A 84 5.45 -1.92 -8.91
N ALA A 85 6.28 -2.40 -7.97
CA ALA A 85 6.37 -1.80 -6.63
C ALA A 85 6.94 -0.38 -6.65
N TRP A 86 7.72 -0.04 -7.68
CA TRP A 86 8.32 1.29 -7.83
C TRP A 86 8.40 1.73 -9.30
N LYS A 87 7.69 2.81 -9.61
CA LYS A 87 7.81 3.53 -10.89
C LYS A 87 8.28 4.97 -10.63
N PRO A 88 9.55 5.32 -10.92
CA PRO A 88 10.02 6.67 -10.75
C PRO A 88 9.37 7.59 -11.79
N SER A 89 9.10 8.84 -11.41
CA SER A 89 8.54 9.82 -12.33
C SER A 89 9.63 10.37 -13.27
N ALA A 90 9.22 10.84 -14.45
CA ALA A 90 10.11 11.57 -15.35
C ALA A 90 10.82 12.74 -14.63
N GLY A 91 10.09 13.48 -13.78
CA GLY A 91 10.64 14.58 -12.98
C GLY A 91 11.67 14.17 -11.93
N SER A 92 11.82 12.88 -11.64
CA SER A 92 12.89 12.35 -10.79
C SER A 92 14.06 11.78 -11.59
N VAL A 93 13.78 11.13 -12.72
CA VAL A 93 14.81 10.46 -13.54
C VAL A 93 15.63 11.46 -14.35
N TYR A 94 14.99 12.37 -15.08
CA TYR A 94 15.73 13.29 -15.97
C TYR A 94 16.67 14.25 -15.24
N PRO A 95 16.29 14.85 -14.09
CA PRO A 95 17.24 15.63 -13.31
C PRO A 95 18.39 14.80 -12.73
N THR A 96 18.14 13.52 -12.43
CA THR A 96 19.19 12.61 -11.95
C THR A 96 20.15 12.23 -13.07
N LEU A 97 19.66 12.00 -14.29
CA LEU A 97 20.50 11.80 -15.48
C LEU A 97 21.37 13.02 -15.76
N GLN A 98 20.81 14.23 -15.65
CA GLN A 98 21.59 15.45 -15.80
C GLN A 98 22.68 15.54 -14.74
N LEU A 99 22.34 15.30 -13.47
CA LEU A 99 23.32 15.31 -12.37
C LEU A 99 24.45 14.29 -12.61
N LEU A 100 24.13 13.06 -13.00
CA LEU A 100 25.14 12.03 -13.28
C LEU A 100 26.01 12.38 -14.49
N ALA A 101 25.48 13.11 -15.46
CA ALA A 101 26.25 13.59 -16.60
C ALA A 101 27.19 14.73 -16.18
N ASP A 102 26.70 15.65 -15.35
CA ASP A 102 27.49 16.76 -14.77
C ASP A 102 28.62 16.22 -13.86
N GLU A 103 28.36 15.13 -13.13
CA GLU A 103 29.36 14.39 -12.34
C GLU A 103 30.36 13.61 -13.21
N GLY A 104 30.14 13.52 -14.52
CA GLY A 104 30.99 12.78 -15.46
C GLY A 104 30.86 11.25 -15.34
N LEU A 105 29.83 10.75 -14.66
CA LEU A 105 29.58 9.31 -14.48
C LEU A 105 28.85 8.69 -15.66
N ILE A 106 28.07 9.49 -16.39
CA ILE A 106 27.42 9.05 -17.63
C ILE A 106 27.72 10.02 -18.77
N LYS A 107 27.66 9.51 -20.00
CA LYS A 107 27.64 10.32 -21.22
C LYS A 107 26.29 10.17 -21.92
N ALA A 108 25.86 11.25 -22.56
CA ALA A 108 24.65 11.27 -23.39
C ALA A 108 25.05 11.45 -24.85
N GLU A 109 24.62 10.53 -25.70
CA GLU A 109 24.78 10.61 -27.16
C GLU A 109 23.40 10.85 -27.78
N GLU A 110 23.30 11.82 -28.67
CA GLU A 110 22.05 12.15 -29.36
C GLU A 110 22.08 11.64 -30.79
N SER A 111 21.08 10.83 -31.15
CA SER A 111 20.89 10.31 -32.50
C SER A 111 19.40 10.31 -32.84
N GLY A 112 19.05 10.87 -34.00
CA GLY A 112 17.66 10.92 -34.47
C GLY A 112 16.69 11.61 -33.50
N GLY A 113 17.17 12.64 -32.78
CA GLY A 113 16.38 13.40 -31.78
C GLY A 113 16.13 12.64 -30.47
N ARG A 114 16.83 11.54 -30.22
CA ARG A 114 16.75 10.79 -28.96
C ARG A 114 18.11 10.70 -28.29
N LYS A 115 18.14 10.95 -26.98
CA LYS A 115 19.33 10.80 -26.13
C LYS A 115 19.44 9.37 -25.60
N THR A 116 20.59 8.77 -25.81
CA THR A 116 21.00 7.49 -25.21
C THR A 116 22.07 7.77 -24.17
N TYR A 117 21.88 7.23 -22.97
CA TYR A 117 22.82 7.38 -21.85
C TYR A 117 23.66 6.11 -21.72
N SER A 118 24.94 6.27 -21.35
CA SER A 118 25.85 5.16 -21.07
C SER A 118 26.85 5.53 -19.99
N LEU A 119 27.34 4.56 -19.23
CA LEU A 119 28.37 4.81 -18.22
C LEU A 119 29.69 5.24 -18.86
N THR A 120 30.37 6.19 -18.21
CA THR A 120 31.79 6.44 -18.41
C THR A 120 32.61 5.41 -17.62
N GLU A 121 33.93 5.48 -17.72
CA GLU A 121 34.80 4.65 -16.89
C GLU A 121 34.66 4.95 -15.40
N ALA A 122 34.52 6.24 -15.05
CA ALA A 122 34.24 6.65 -13.68
C ALA A 122 32.87 6.14 -13.20
N GLY A 123 31.85 6.17 -14.07
CA GLY A 123 30.53 5.62 -13.76
C GLY A 123 30.52 4.10 -13.55
N ARG A 124 31.36 3.35 -14.28
CA ARG A 124 31.54 1.90 -14.05
C ARG A 124 32.16 1.63 -12.69
N ALA A 125 33.23 2.32 -12.33
CA ALA A 125 33.87 2.18 -11.03
C ALA A 125 32.89 2.50 -9.88
N GLU A 126 32.11 3.58 -10.01
CA GLU A 126 31.07 3.96 -9.03
C GLU A 126 29.98 2.87 -8.90
N ALA A 127 29.54 2.30 -10.03
CA ALA A 127 28.52 1.24 -10.02
C ALA A 127 29.02 -0.04 -9.33
N GLU A 128 30.30 -0.37 -9.50
CA GLU A 128 30.96 -1.48 -8.81
C GLU A 128 31.15 -1.20 -7.32
N GLU A 129 31.60 0.00 -6.95
CA GLU A 129 31.82 0.42 -5.54
C GLU A 129 30.51 0.48 -4.75
N ALA A 130 29.42 0.94 -5.38
CA ALA A 130 28.07 0.90 -4.81
C ALA A 130 27.55 -0.55 -4.60
N GLY A 131 28.35 -1.57 -4.95
CA GLY A 131 28.09 -2.98 -4.74
C GLY A 131 27.14 -3.59 -5.76
N GLY A 132 26.89 -2.92 -6.89
CA GLY A 132 26.02 -3.38 -7.98
C GLY A 132 24.56 -3.64 -7.57
N ARG A 133 24.20 -3.41 -6.30
CA ARG A 133 22.90 -3.76 -5.76
C ARG A 133 21.89 -2.73 -6.20
N ALA A 134 21.08 -3.13 -7.16
CA ALA A 134 20.00 -2.28 -7.59
C ALA A 134 18.97 -2.12 -6.45
N PRO A 135 18.33 -0.94 -6.32
CA PRO A 135 17.39 -0.69 -5.22
C PRO A 135 16.23 -1.69 -5.16
N TRP A 136 15.81 -2.25 -6.30
CA TRP A 136 14.78 -3.29 -6.37
C TRP A 136 15.21 -4.65 -5.81
N GLU A 137 16.50 -4.95 -5.74
CA GLU A 137 17.01 -6.22 -5.17
C GLU A 137 16.96 -6.23 -3.64
N SER A 138 17.17 -5.06 -3.01
CA SER A 138 17.03 -4.93 -1.55
C SER A 138 15.59 -5.17 -1.07
N GLN A 139 14.61 -5.01 -1.96
CA GLN A 139 13.21 -5.40 -1.72
C GLN A 139 12.93 -6.86 -2.09
N GLY A 140 13.65 -7.43 -3.06
CA GLY A 140 13.54 -8.86 -3.44
C GLY A 140 13.89 -9.84 -2.31
N MET A 141 14.75 -9.43 -1.37
CA MET A 141 15.11 -10.24 -0.19
C MET A 141 14.10 -10.16 0.96
N LYS A 142 13.01 -9.40 0.79
CA LYS A 142 11.77 -9.53 1.60
C LYS A 142 10.61 -10.12 0.77
N GLY A 143 10.87 -11.20 0.04
CA GLY A 143 9.94 -12.34 -0.03
C GLY A 143 9.14 -12.54 -1.34
N GLY A 144 9.53 -13.55 -2.12
CA GLY A 144 8.62 -14.46 -2.84
C GLY A 144 7.39 -13.87 -3.55
N GLY A 145 7.59 -12.86 -4.39
CA GLY A 145 6.52 -11.96 -4.85
C GLY A 145 5.62 -12.41 -6.00
N GLY A 146 5.83 -13.56 -6.66
CA GLY A 146 4.99 -13.96 -7.80
C GLY A 146 3.52 -14.24 -7.42
N SER A 147 3.30 -14.89 -6.27
CA SER A 147 1.95 -15.24 -5.79
C SER A 147 1.32 -14.16 -4.90
N LYS A 148 2.14 -13.44 -4.11
CA LYS A 148 1.66 -12.37 -3.22
C LYS A 148 1.26 -11.09 -3.96
N THR A 149 1.91 -10.77 -5.10
CA THR A 149 1.49 -9.63 -5.95
C THR A 149 0.18 -9.90 -6.69
N ALA A 150 -0.03 -11.15 -7.15
CA ALA A 150 -1.28 -11.57 -7.78
C ALA A 150 -2.47 -11.52 -6.81
N LEU A 151 -2.29 -12.00 -5.57
CA LEU A 151 -3.31 -11.93 -4.52
C LEU A 151 -3.63 -10.46 -4.15
N GLY A 152 -2.61 -9.61 -4.03
CA GLY A 152 -2.80 -8.18 -3.76
C GLY A 152 -3.56 -7.47 -4.87
N LYS A 153 -3.19 -7.73 -6.14
CA LYS A 153 -3.89 -7.18 -7.31
C LYS A 153 -5.35 -7.63 -7.37
N ALA A 154 -5.61 -8.93 -7.19
CA ALA A 154 -6.98 -9.47 -7.16
C ALA A 154 -7.82 -8.85 -6.03
N GLY A 155 -7.22 -8.63 -4.86
CA GLY A 155 -7.88 -7.95 -3.74
C GLY A 155 -8.26 -6.49 -4.07
N MET A 156 -7.37 -5.75 -4.76
CA MET A 156 -7.64 -4.38 -5.19
C MET A 156 -8.75 -4.30 -6.24
N GLU A 157 -8.76 -5.19 -7.23
CA GLU A 157 -9.81 -5.27 -8.25
C GLU A 157 -11.18 -5.60 -7.61
N LEU A 158 -11.21 -6.53 -6.65
CA LEU A 158 -12.41 -6.85 -5.89
C LEU A 158 -12.92 -5.65 -5.06
N ALA A 159 -12.02 -4.93 -4.39
CA ALA A 159 -12.37 -3.74 -3.62
C ALA A 159 -12.94 -2.62 -4.52
N GLN A 160 -12.36 -2.43 -5.71
CA GLN A 160 -12.86 -1.46 -6.69
C GLN A 160 -14.27 -1.83 -7.17
N ALA A 161 -14.53 -3.11 -7.47
CA ALA A 161 -15.85 -3.58 -7.86
C ALA A 161 -16.89 -3.37 -6.75
N ALA A 162 -16.54 -3.70 -5.50
CA ALA A 162 -17.41 -3.47 -4.35
C ALA A 162 -17.71 -1.96 -4.14
N ALA A 163 -16.70 -1.09 -4.28
CA ALA A 163 -16.88 0.35 -4.19
C ALA A 163 -17.77 0.89 -5.31
N GLN A 164 -17.68 0.35 -6.52
CA GLN A 164 -18.57 0.69 -7.63
C GLN A 164 -20.03 0.35 -7.31
N VAL A 165 -20.30 -0.85 -6.79
CA VAL A 165 -21.65 -1.24 -6.35
C VAL A 165 -22.15 -0.33 -5.24
N GLY A 166 -21.30 0.04 -4.28
CA GLY A 166 -21.69 0.98 -3.21
C GLY A 166 -22.01 2.40 -3.70
N ARG A 167 -21.34 2.87 -4.76
CA ARG A 167 -21.56 4.23 -5.31
C ARG A 167 -22.77 4.34 -6.22
N SER A 168 -23.06 3.30 -7.01
CA SER A 168 -24.06 3.39 -8.09
C SER A 168 -25.04 2.21 -8.16
N GLY A 169 -24.96 1.26 -7.23
CA GLY A 169 -25.82 0.08 -7.21
C GLY A 169 -27.20 0.33 -6.59
N SER A 170 -28.20 -0.44 -7.02
CA SER A 170 -29.50 -0.51 -6.36
C SER A 170 -29.42 -1.24 -5.02
N ALA A 171 -30.42 -1.09 -4.16
CA ALA A 171 -30.48 -1.80 -2.87
C ALA A 171 -30.36 -3.33 -3.03
N GLU A 172 -30.94 -3.89 -4.09
CA GLU A 172 -30.85 -5.32 -4.40
C GLU A 172 -29.43 -5.71 -4.85
N GLN A 173 -28.76 -4.87 -5.64
CA GLN A 173 -27.38 -5.10 -6.08
C GLN A 173 -26.38 -5.00 -4.93
N VAL A 174 -26.60 -4.07 -3.99
CA VAL A 174 -25.77 -3.96 -2.77
C VAL A 174 -25.92 -5.22 -1.92
N LYS A 175 -27.15 -5.71 -1.71
CA LYS A 175 -27.40 -6.95 -0.98
C LYS A 175 -26.71 -8.15 -1.64
N GLN A 176 -26.86 -8.30 -2.96
CA GLN A 176 -26.19 -9.37 -3.72
C GLN A 176 -24.66 -9.28 -3.63
N ALA A 177 -24.09 -8.08 -3.67
CA ALA A 177 -22.64 -7.90 -3.53
C ALA A 177 -22.13 -8.28 -2.13
N VAL A 178 -22.89 -7.96 -1.08
CA VAL A 178 -22.56 -8.39 0.29
C VAL A 178 -22.54 -9.92 0.40
N ASP A 179 -23.54 -10.60 -0.16
CA ASP A 179 -23.61 -12.06 -0.14
C ASP A 179 -22.40 -12.70 -0.86
N VAL A 180 -21.97 -12.12 -1.99
CA VAL A 180 -20.79 -12.57 -2.74
C VAL A 180 -19.50 -12.36 -1.94
N LEU A 181 -19.34 -11.22 -1.27
CA LEU A 181 -18.15 -10.93 -0.46
C LEU A 181 -18.06 -11.85 0.77
N GLU A 182 -19.19 -12.16 1.39
CA GLU A 182 -19.27 -13.10 2.51
C GLU A 182 -18.88 -14.54 2.11
N ASP A 183 -19.34 -14.99 0.94
CA ASP A 183 -18.95 -16.29 0.40
C ASP A 183 -17.46 -16.33 0.03
N ALA A 184 -16.93 -15.28 -0.61
CA ALA A 184 -15.52 -15.15 -0.92
C ALA A 184 -14.66 -15.19 0.36
N ARG A 185 -15.06 -14.44 1.40
CA ARG A 185 -14.41 -14.46 2.72
C ARG A 185 -14.36 -15.87 3.31
N ARG A 186 -15.49 -16.59 3.31
CA ARG A 186 -15.56 -17.95 3.84
C ARG A 186 -14.64 -18.90 3.08
N LYS A 187 -14.62 -18.81 1.75
CA LYS A 187 -13.72 -19.61 0.90
C LYS A 187 -12.25 -19.33 1.19
N LEU A 188 -11.85 -18.06 1.32
CA LEU A 188 -10.48 -17.70 1.67
C LEU A 188 -10.06 -18.26 3.03
N TYR A 189 -10.92 -18.20 4.06
CA TYR A 189 -10.63 -18.81 5.35
C TYR A 189 -10.56 -20.35 5.28
N SER A 190 -11.36 -20.98 4.41
CA SER A 190 -11.29 -22.43 4.24
C SER A 190 -9.97 -22.93 3.66
N ILE A 191 -9.28 -22.11 2.84
CA ILE A 191 -7.94 -22.42 2.32
C ILE A 191 -6.93 -22.50 3.47
N LEU A 192 -7.02 -21.59 4.44
CA LEU A 192 -6.14 -21.57 5.62
C LEU A 192 -6.44 -22.70 6.63
N ALA A 193 -7.57 -23.38 6.48
CA ALA A 193 -8.00 -24.46 7.37
C ALA A 193 -7.72 -25.86 6.82
N GLN A 194 -7.16 -25.98 5.60
CA GLN A 194 -6.82 -27.25 4.94
C GLN A 194 -5.33 -27.63 5.07
N ASP A 195 -4.52 -26.81 5.76
CA ASP A 195 -3.12 -27.07 6.11
C ASP A 195 -2.96 -27.61 7.54
#